data_AF-A0A8X8GBF8-F1
#
_entry.id   AF-A0A8X8GBF8-F1
#
_cell.length_a   1.000
_cell.length_b   1.000
_cell.length_c   1.000
_cell.angle_alpha   90.00
_cell.angle_beta   90.00
_cell.angle_gamma   90.00
#
_symmetry.space_group_name_H-M   'P 1'
#
loop_
_entity.id
_entity.type
_entity.pdbx_description
1 polymer ?
#
loop_
_entity_poly.entity_id
_entity_poly.type
_entity_poly.pdbx_seq_one_letter_code
_entity_poly.pdbx_strand_id
1 'polypeptide(L)'
;PNDGSLEPSYQNFVTAHATRTPMVYVGSNGGMLYGFNALTGAPVFSFVPNGVYPNLAQLPQLNYTHQYYVDGSPTEADIQFSGGTTPWNSVLVGGLDSGGDSIYALNVTDPTSFSASDVMWEFTNPDLGLTYSQPQIAEVDDNGTPTWAAIFGSGYNSPAG
;
A
#
# COMPACT_ATOMS: atom_id res chain seq x y z
N PRO A 1 -15.75 3.33 26.04
CA PRO A 1 -15.13 2.23 26.81
C PRO A 1 -14.56 1.21 25.84
N ASN A 2 -13.26 1.31 25.60
CA ASN A 2 -12.47 0.32 24.86
C ASN A 2 -12.27 -0.86 25.83
N ASP A 3 -13.25 -1.74 25.93
CA ASP A 3 -12.95 -3.07 26.46
C ASP A 3 -12.14 -3.79 25.38
N GLY A 4 -11.07 -4.48 25.74
CA GLY A 4 -10.16 -5.11 24.78
C GLY A 4 -10.76 -6.27 23.97
N SER A 5 -12.08 -6.35 23.80
CA SER A 5 -12.70 -7.21 22.80
C SER A 5 -12.66 -6.53 21.44
N LEU A 6 -11.96 -7.16 20.51
CA LEU A 6 -12.07 -6.84 19.10
C LEU A 6 -13.54 -6.93 18.68
N GLU A 7 -14.01 -6.04 17.81
CA GLU A 7 -15.41 -6.08 17.35
C GLU A 7 -15.78 -7.49 16.86
N PRO A 8 -17.00 -8.00 17.12
CA PRO A 8 -17.40 -9.34 16.66
C PRO A 8 -17.24 -9.52 15.14
N SER A 9 -17.42 -8.45 14.37
CA SER A 9 -17.16 -8.40 12.93
C SER A 9 -15.70 -8.70 12.58
N TYR A 10 -14.75 -8.13 13.34
CA TYR A 10 -13.32 -8.33 13.17
C TYR A 10 -12.88 -9.74 13.60
N GLN A 11 -13.42 -10.26 14.70
CA GLN A 11 -13.14 -11.64 15.12
C GLN A 11 -13.56 -12.66 14.05
N ASN A 12 -14.71 -12.43 13.42
CA ASN A 12 -15.17 -13.24 12.29
C ASN A 12 -14.22 -13.12 11.09
N PHE A 13 -13.74 -11.91 10.79
CA PHE A 13 -12.77 -11.68 9.72
C PHE A 13 -11.45 -12.41 9.96
N VAL A 14 -10.87 -12.29 11.17
CA VAL A 14 -9.63 -12.99 11.55
C VAL A 14 -9.80 -14.50 11.45
N THR A 15 -10.94 -15.02 11.93
CA THR A 15 -11.23 -16.46 11.86
C THR A 15 -11.39 -16.93 10.41
N ALA A 16 -12.07 -16.15 9.56
CA ALA A 16 -12.26 -16.47 8.15
C ALA A 16 -10.93 -16.48 7.37
N HIS A 17 -9.97 -15.64 7.75
CA HIS A 17 -8.67 -15.53 7.09
C HIS A 17 -7.53 -16.24 7.84
N ALA A 18 -7.82 -17.07 8.84
CA ALA A 18 -6.81 -17.79 9.62
C ALA A 18 -5.93 -18.74 8.77
N THR A 19 -6.42 -19.15 7.60
CA THR A 19 -5.71 -20.01 6.64
C THR A 19 -5.23 -19.25 5.40
N ARG A 20 -5.31 -17.92 5.41
CA ARG A 20 -4.83 -17.07 4.33
C ARG A 20 -3.35 -17.34 4.08
N THR A 21 -2.98 -17.40 2.80
CA THR A 21 -1.57 -17.49 2.40
C THR A 21 -0.79 -16.35 3.04
N PRO A 22 0.22 -16.62 3.89
CA PRO A 22 1.01 -15.57 4.49
C PRO A 22 1.88 -14.93 3.42
N MET A 23 1.95 -13.61 3.42
CA MET A 23 2.59 -12.81 2.36
C MET A 23 3.68 -11.91 2.91
N VAL A 24 4.71 -11.68 2.09
CA VAL A 24 5.71 -10.63 2.27
C VAL A 24 5.65 -9.73 1.03
N TYR A 25 5.50 -8.42 1.25
CA TYR A 25 5.44 -7.43 0.20
C TYR A 25 6.71 -6.60 0.20
N VAL A 26 7.35 -6.50 -0.97
CA VAL A 26 8.65 -5.84 -1.10
C VAL A 26 8.59 -4.89 -2.29
N GLY A 27 8.87 -3.61 -2.02
CA GLY A 27 9.14 -2.63 -3.07
C GLY A 27 10.46 -2.95 -3.78
N SER A 28 10.50 -2.74 -5.08
CA SER A 28 11.71 -2.91 -5.88
C SER A 28 12.10 -1.63 -6.57
N ASN A 29 13.42 -1.43 -6.65
CA ASN A 29 14.08 -0.45 -7.49
C ASN A 29 13.56 -0.44 -8.95
N GLY A 30 13.00 -1.53 -9.46
CA GLY A 30 12.34 -1.54 -10.78
C GLY A 30 11.02 -0.74 -10.87
N GLY A 31 10.59 -0.06 -9.80
CA GLY A 31 9.32 0.65 -9.79
C GLY A 31 8.12 -0.28 -9.57
N MET A 32 8.32 -1.43 -8.95
CA MET A 32 7.30 -2.46 -8.80
C MET A 32 7.22 -2.93 -7.36
N LEU A 33 6.01 -3.26 -6.91
CA LEU A 33 5.78 -4.02 -5.70
C LEU A 33 5.71 -5.51 -6.06
N TYR A 34 6.41 -6.35 -5.30
CA TYR A 34 6.33 -7.80 -5.42
C TYR A 34 5.72 -8.41 -4.16
N GLY A 35 4.75 -9.31 -4.33
CA GLY A 35 4.16 -10.13 -3.28
C GLY A 35 4.70 -11.56 -3.35
N PHE A 36 5.33 -12.02 -2.28
CA PHE A 36 5.85 -13.39 -2.14
C PHE A 36 5.11 -14.15 -1.04
N ASN A 37 4.97 -15.45 -1.22
CA ASN A 37 4.50 -16.34 -0.16
C ASN A 37 5.58 -16.42 0.93
N ALA A 38 5.23 -16.06 2.16
CA ALA A 38 6.17 -15.95 3.28
C ALA A 38 6.79 -17.29 3.71
N LEU A 39 6.13 -18.42 3.41
CA LEU A 39 6.61 -19.75 3.79
C LEU A 39 7.55 -20.36 2.75
N THR A 40 7.28 -20.08 1.47
CA THR A 40 7.98 -20.74 0.35
C THR A 40 8.93 -19.82 -0.40
N GLY A 41 8.76 -18.50 -0.28
CA GLY A 41 9.45 -17.50 -1.10
C GLY A 41 8.96 -17.45 -2.55
N ALA A 42 7.93 -18.21 -2.91
CA ALA A 42 7.40 -18.23 -4.27
C ALA A 42 6.70 -16.89 -4.60
N PRO A 43 6.91 -16.33 -5.81
CA PRO A 43 6.19 -15.13 -6.24
C PRO A 43 4.70 -15.44 -6.42
N VAL A 44 3.84 -14.54 -5.93
CA VAL A 44 2.38 -14.66 -6.03
C VAL A 44 1.83 -13.63 -7.02
N PHE A 45 2.17 -12.36 -6.84
CA PHE A 45 1.82 -11.30 -7.78
C PHE A 45 2.88 -10.19 -7.80
N SER A 46 2.79 -9.34 -8.82
CA SER A 46 3.56 -8.10 -8.93
C SER A 46 2.64 -6.97 -9.36
N PHE A 47 2.84 -5.78 -8.81
CA PHE A 47 2.09 -4.58 -9.15
C PHE A 47 3.03 -3.49 -9.65
N VAL A 48 2.66 -2.85 -10.75
CA VAL A 48 3.38 -1.72 -11.36
C VAL A 48 2.51 -0.48 -11.21
N PRO A 49 2.86 0.46 -10.32
CA PRO A 49 2.12 1.70 -10.13
C PRO A 49 2.18 2.59 -11.38
N ASN A 50 1.12 3.32 -11.72
CA ASN A 50 1.12 4.10 -12.96
C ASN A 50 2.17 5.22 -12.97
N GLY A 51 2.51 5.78 -11.80
CA GLY A 51 3.52 6.82 -11.66
C GLY A 51 4.92 6.42 -12.14
N VAL A 52 5.19 5.13 -12.30
CA VAL A 52 6.49 4.60 -12.75
C VAL A 52 6.61 4.57 -14.28
N TYR A 53 5.50 4.49 -15.03
CA TYR A 53 5.54 4.34 -16.50
C TYR A 53 6.39 5.42 -17.24
N PRO A 54 6.38 6.71 -16.85
CA PRO A 54 7.25 7.71 -17.47
C PRO A 54 8.75 7.47 -17.27
N ASN A 55 9.13 6.87 -16.14
CA ASN A 55 10.53 6.61 -15.76
C ASN A 55 11.01 5.20 -16.17
N LEU A 56 10.08 4.31 -16.57
CA LEU A 56 10.35 2.93 -16.97
C LEU A 56 11.35 2.82 -18.14
N ALA A 57 11.38 3.82 -19.04
CA ALA A 57 12.29 3.86 -20.18
C ALA A 57 13.77 4.09 -19.82
N GLN A 58 14.07 4.54 -18.60
CA GLN A 58 15.44 4.83 -18.13
C GLN A 58 16.10 3.64 -17.41
N LEU A 59 15.30 2.67 -16.94
CA LEU A 59 15.77 1.47 -16.23
C LEU A 59 16.74 0.54 -17.02
N PRO A 60 16.69 0.43 -18.37
CA PRO A 60 17.60 -0.45 -19.11
C PRO A 60 18.97 0.17 -19.47
N GLN A 61 19.31 1.38 -19.01
CA GLN A 61 20.58 2.02 -19.39
C GLN A 61 21.79 1.39 -18.66
N LEU A 62 22.78 0.92 -19.44
CA LEU A 62 24.00 0.21 -18.98
C LEU A 62 24.96 1.05 -18.11
N ASN A 63 24.75 2.37 -17.98
CA ASN A 63 25.52 3.28 -17.13
C ASN A 63 24.85 3.50 -15.76
N TYR A 64 24.19 2.46 -15.25
CA TYR A 64 23.41 2.46 -14.01
C TYR A 64 24.24 2.97 -12.82
N THR A 65 23.92 4.17 -12.36
CA THR A 65 24.33 4.71 -11.06
C THR A 65 23.11 4.59 -10.16
N HIS A 66 23.21 3.82 -9.08
CA HIS A 66 22.09 3.35 -8.26
C HIS A 66 21.14 4.48 -7.83
N GLN A 67 19.88 4.42 -8.24
CA GLN A 67 18.80 5.32 -7.80
C GLN A 67 17.66 4.48 -7.23
N TYR A 68 17.06 4.90 -6.10
CA TYR A 68 16.27 4.05 -5.20
C TYR A 68 14.75 4.18 -5.42
N TYR A 69 14.18 3.56 -6.45
CA TYR A 69 12.84 3.95 -6.90
C TYR A 69 11.64 3.42 -6.09
N VAL A 70 11.68 2.26 -5.41
CA VAL A 70 10.61 1.81 -4.48
C VAL A 70 11.30 1.00 -3.38
N ASP A 71 12.06 1.67 -2.53
CA ASP A 71 12.75 1.04 -1.38
C ASP A 71 11.96 1.24 -0.06
N GLY A 72 10.80 1.86 -0.17
CA GLY A 72 9.90 2.23 0.89
C GLY A 72 9.14 1.00 1.35
N SER A 73 9.14 0.79 2.66
CA SER A 73 8.38 -0.29 3.28
C SER A 73 6.89 0.02 3.18
N PRO A 74 6.09 -0.74 2.42
CA PRO A 74 4.65 -0.54 2.40
C PRO A 74 4.09 -0.82 3.80
N THR A 75 3.02 -0.12 4.15
CA THR A 75 2.29 -0.35 5.39
C THR A 75 1.04 -1.14 5.09
N GLU A 76 0.78 -2.16 5.88
CA GLU A 76 -0.43 -2.97 5.81
C GLU A 76 -1.27 -2.76 7.07
N ALA A 77 -2.58 -2.69 6.90
CA ALA A 77 -3.54 -2.63 7.99
C ALA A 77 -4.89 -3.22 7.58
N ASP A 78 -5.59 -3.81 8.54
CA ASP A 78 -6.97 -4.21 8.37
C ASP A 78 -7.89 -3.00 8.59
N ILE A 79 -8.69 -2.68 7.57
CA ILE A 79 -9.63 -1.56 7.58
C ILE A 79 -11.04 -2.03 7.32
N GLN A 80 -12.00 -1.21 7.74
CA GLN A 80 -13.40 -1.40 7.41
C GLN A 80 -13.90 -0.18 6.63
N PHE A 81 -14.45 -0.38 5.44
CA PHE A 81 -14.97 0.74 4.65
C PHE A 81 -16.19 1.36 5.33
N SER A 82 -16.29 2.69 5.25
CA SER A 82 -17.23 3.61 5.92
C SER A 82 -18.39 2.98 6.71
N GLY A 83 -18.50 3.36 7.98
CA GLY A 83 -19.72 3.16 8.79
C GLY A 83 -19.86 1.80 9.46
N GLY A 84 -18.77 1.05 9.67
CA GLY A 84 -18.78 -0.13 10.53
C GLY A 84 -19.56 -1.35 10.00
N THR A 85 -20.08 -1.25 8.76
CA THR A 85 -21.10 -2.17 8.23
C THR A 85 -20.61 -3.00 7.04
N THR A 86 -19.49 -2.63 6.44
CA THR A 86 -18.85 -3.39 5.37
C THR A 86 -17.93 -4.48 5.94
N PRO A 87 -17.61 -5.54 5.19
CA PRO A 87 -16.61 -6.50 5.63
C PRO A 87 -15.24 -5.82 5.80
N TRP A 88 -14.45 -6.35 6.74
CA TRP A 88 -13.05 -5.97 6.92
C TRP A 88 -12.22 -6.40 5.71
N ASN A 89 -11.19 -5.60 5.40
CA ASN A 89 -10.26 -5.83 4.30
C ASN A 89 -8.83 -5.52 4.77
N SER A 90 -7.85 -6.34 4.36
CA SER A 90 -6.43 -6.02 4.54
C SER A 90 -5.98 -5.12 3.40
N VAL A 91 -5.50 -3.92 3.72
CA VAL A 91 -5.10 -2.92 2.74
C VAL A 91 -3.63 -2.59 2.90
N LEU A 92 -2.94 -2.54 1.77
CA LEU A 92 -1.53 -2.21 1.67
C LEU A 92 -1.38 -0.84 1.00
N VAL A 93 -0.67 0.07 1.64
CA VAL A 93 -0.37 1.41 1.13
C VAL A 93 1.13 1.57 1.01
N GLY A 94 1.59 2.04 -0.15
CA GLY A 94 3.01 2.25 -0.44
C GLY A 94 3.24 3.50 -1.27
N GLY A 95 4.45 4.04 -1.16
CA GLY A 95 4.93 5.13 -2.01
C GLY A 95 5.91 4.63 -3.06
N LEU A 96 6.38 5.56 -3.90
CA LEU A 96 7.39 5.33 -4.93
C LEU A 96 8.72 6.00 -4.60
N ASP A 97 9.07 6.33 -3.35
CA ASP A 97 10.33 7.00 -2.96
C ASP A 97 10.97 7.92 -4.02
N SER A 98 12.05 7.46 -4.66
CA SER A 98 12.81 8.12 -5.74
C SER A 98 12.21 7.92 -7.14
N GLY A 99 11.28 6.99 -7.29
CA GLY A 99 10.56 6.56 -8.49
C GLY A 99 9.48 7.51 -8.96
N GLY A 100 8.94 8.32 -8.06
CA GLY A 100 7.98 9.34 -8.40
C GLY A 100 7.24 9.93 -7.21
N ASP A 101 6.30 10.79 -7.54
CA ASP A 101 5.39 11.55 -6.67
C ASP A 101 4.02 10.88 -6.60
N SER A 102 4.00 9.58 -6.26
CA SER A 102 2.75 8.83 -6.15
C SER A 102 2.69 7.92 -4.93
N ILE A 103 1.48 7.81 -4.37
CA ILE A 103 1.10 6.85 -3.35
C ILE A 103 0.04 5.93 -3.96
N TYR A 104 0.10 4.64 -3.67
CA TYR A 104 -0.89 3.66 -4.11
C TYR A 104 -1.49 2.90 -2.92
N ALA A 105 -2.72 2.43 -3.08
CA ALA A 105 -3.37 1.53 -2.15
C ALA A 105 -3.94 0.30 -2.86
N LEU A 106 -3.69 -0.87 -2.28
CA LEU A 106 -4.09 -2.17 -2.79
C LEU A 106 -4.90 -2.92 -1.73
N ASN A 107 -5.97 -3.59 -2.15
CA ASN A 107 -6.64 -4.59 -1.34
C ASN A 107 -5.88 -5.91 -1.44
N VAL A 108 -5.30 -6.36 -0.34
CA VAL A 108 -4.51 -7.59 -0.26
C VAL A 108 -5.21 -8.66 0.59
N THR A 109 -6.52 -8.56 0.73
CA THR A 109 -7.33 -9.49 1.53
C THR A 109 -7.22 -10.92 1.02
N ASP A 110 -7.29 -11.12 -0.29
CA ASP A 110 -7.01 -12.40 -0.95
C ASP A 110 -5.83 -12.26 -1.92
N PRO A 111 -4.60 -12.55 -1.48
CA PRO A 111 -3.41 -12.37 -2.31
C PRO A 111 -3.33 -13.38 -3.47
N THR A 112 -4.06 -14.49 -3.41
CA THR A 112 -3.97 -15.55 -4.44
C THR A 112 -4.88 -15.32 -5.64
N SER A 113 -5.86 -14.43 -5.50
CA SER A 113 -6.76 -14.01 -6.57
C SER A 113 -6.58 -12.54 -6.98
N PHE A 114 -5.47 -11.92 -6.56
CA PHE A 114 -5.17 -10.51 -6.81
C PHE A 114 -5.24 -10.14 -8.30
N SER A 115 -5.93 -9.04 -8.58
CA SER A 115 -6.22 -8.57 -9.93
C SER A 115 -6.34 -7.04 -9.99
N ALA A 116 -6.62 -6.51 -11.17
CA ALA A 116 -6.80 -5.06 -11.36
C ALA A 116 -7.96 -4.47 -10.54
N SER A 117 -8.96 -5.27 -10.13
CA SER A 117 -10.04 -4.77 -9.25
C SER A 117 -9.60 -4.55 -7.81
N ASP A 118 -8.45 -5.10 -7.43
CA ASP A 118 -7.88 -4.96 -6.08
C ASP A 118 -6.98 -3.72 -5.95
N VAL A 119 -6.77 -3.00 -7.06
CA VAL A 119 -6.15 -1.67 -7.05
C VAL A 119 -7.22 -0.68 -6.60
N MET A 120 -7.09 -0.18 -5.36
CA MET A 120 -8.10 0.70 -4.77
C MET A 120 -8.00 2.11 -5.35
N TRP A 121 -6.79 2.67 -5.33
CA TRP A 121 -6.50 3.98 -5.88
C TRP A 121 -4.99 4.19 -6.03
N GLU A 122 -4.66 5.17 -6.88
CA GLU A 122 -3.36 5.80 -6.94
C GLU A 122 -3.56 7.31 -6.81
N PHE A 123 -2.70 7.94 -6.03
CA PHE A 123 -2.73 9.36 -5.74
C PHE A 123 -1.46 10.02 -6.25
N THR A 124 -1.61 11.20 -6.87
CA THR A 124 -0.53 12.10 -7.26
C THR A 124 -1.03 13.53 -7.06
N ASN A 125 -0.12 14.44 -6.75
CA ASN A 125 -0.45 15.85 -6.54
C ASN A 125 0.75 16.73 -6.92
N PRO A 126 0.56 17.92 -7.51
CA PRO A 126 1.66 18.84 -7.80
C PRO A 126 2.51 19.22 -6.57
N ASP A 127 1.96 19.16 -5.36
CA ASP A 127 2.66 19.44 -4.09
C ASP A 127 3.20 18.16 -3.43
N LEU A 128 3.06 16.99 -4.07
CA LEU A 128 3.65 15.74 -3.62
C LEU A 128 5.05 15.62 -4.23
N GLY A 129 6.06 15.51 -3.38
CA GLY A 129 7.42 15.22 -3.76
C GLY A 129 7.75 13.73 -3.66
N LEU A 130 9.03 13.44 -3.48
CA LEU A 130 9.54 12.07 -3.31
C LEU A 130 9.01 11.47 -2.00
N THR A 131 8.26 10.38 -2.11
CA THR A 131 7.45 9.82 -1.02
C THR A 131 8.26 8.90 -0.11
N TYR A 132 9.39 9.37 0.43
CA TYR A 132 10.23 8.62 1.39
C TYR A 132 9.58 8.39 2.75
N SER A 133 8.46 9.08 3.02
CA SER A 133 7.72 8.92 4.27
C SER A 133 6.90 7.64 4.20
N GLN A 134 7.10 6.74 5.17
CA GLN A 134 6.27 5.54 5.28
C GLN A 134 4.81 5.96 5.58
N PRO A 135 3.83 5.61 4.71
CA PRO A 135 2.44 5.93 4.95
C PRO A 135 1.94 5.19 6.20
N GLN A 136 0.98 5.79 6.90
CA GLN A 136 0.29 5.19 8.04
C GLN A 136 -1.19 5.06 7.72
N ILE A 137 -1.83 4.01 8.22
CA ILE A 137 -3.27 3.78 8.02
C ILE A 137 -3.93 3.87 9.40
N ALA A 138 -4.88 4.79 9.55
CA ALA A 138 -5.56 5.01 10.81
C ALA A 138 -7.01 5.46 10.60
N GLU A 139 -7.86 5.16 11.58
CA GLU A 139 -9.21 5.68 11.65
C GLU A 139 -9.19 7.11 12.20
N VAL A 140 -9.82 8.04 11.49
CA VAL A 140 -9.95 9.44 11.85
C VAL A 140 -11.42 9.82 11.95
N ASP A 141 -11.70 10.85 12.76
CA ASP A 141 -13.04 11.44 12.83
C ASP A 141 -13.21 12.44 11.69
N ASP A 142 -14.04 12.10 10.70
CA ASP A 142 -14.46 13.03 9.65
C ASP A 142 -15.88 13.54 9.96
N ASN A 143 -15.95 14.71 10.59
CA ASN A 143 -17.20 15.39 10.93
C ASN A 143 -18.21 14.52 11.71
N GLY A 144 -17.74 13.70 12.64
CA GLY A 144 -18.56 12.78 13.43
C GLY A 144 -18.73 11.39 12.80
N THR A 145 -18.09 11.13 11.66
CA THR A 145 -18.08 9.82 10.97
C THR A 145 -16.69 9.19 11.06
N PRO A 146 -16.54 8.05 11.74
CA PRO A 146 -15.29 7.30 11.74
C PRO A 146 -14.92 6.84 10.33
N THR A 147 -13.75 7.26 9.86
CA THR A 147 -13.28 7.09 8.48
C THR A 147 -11.83 6.64 8.47
N TRP A 148 -11.53 5.54 7.78
CA TRP A 148 -10.15 5.11 7.58
C TRP A 148 -9.44 5.98 6.55
N ALA A 149 -8.26 6.48 6.91
CA ALA A 149 -7.43 7.33 6.07
C ALA A 149 -6.00 6.80 5.98
N ALA A 150 -5.41 6.94 4.79
CA ALA A 150 -3.97 6.85 4.61
C ALA A 150 -3.35 8.23 4.87
N ILE A 151 -2.43 8.28 5.83
CA ILE A 151 -1.74 9.50 6.27
C ILE A 151 -0.28 9.38 5.87
N PHE A 152 0.21 10.36 5.12
CA PHE A 152 1.59 10.41 4.66
C PHE A 152 2.05 11.87 4.55
N GLY A 153 3.37 12.08 4.66
CA GLY A 153 3.96 13.41 4.45
C GLY A 153 3.95 13.80 2.98
N SER A 154 4.04 15.10 2.68
CA SER A 154 4.12 15.64 1.31
C SER A 154 5.38 15.23 0.54
N GLY A 155 6.30 14.48 1.15
CA GLY A 155 7.52 14.04 0.51
C GLY A 155 8.62 15.10 0.43
N TYR A 156 9.81 14.69 0.01
CA TYR A 156 10.98 15.55 -0.17
C TYR A 156 10.97 16.21 -1.56
N ASN A 157 11.50 17.43 -1.65
CA ASN A 157 11.64 18.15 -2.92
C ASN A 157 10.28 18.37 -3.60
N SER A 158 9.26 18.66 -2.80
CA SER A 158 7.97 19.08 -3.33
C SER A 158 8.14 20.44 -4.02
N PRO A 159 7.43 20.75 -5.11
CA PRO A 159 7.47 22.07 -5.73
C PRO A 159 7.14 23.22 -4.77
N ALA A 160 6.52 22.93 -3.63
CA ALA A 160 6.19 23.86 -2.56
C ALA A 160 7.19 23.90 -1.37
N GLY A 161 8.26 23.10 -1.37
CA GLY A 161 9.27 23.07 -0.29
C GLY A 161 10.16 21.84 -0.26
#